data_AF-A0A969HVI7-F1
#
_entry.id   AF-A0A969HVI7-F1
#
_cell.length_a   1.000
_cell.length_b   1.000
_cell.length_c   1.000
_cell.angle_alpha   90.00
_cell.angle_beta   90.00
_cell.angle_gamma   90.00
#
_symmetry.space_group_name_H-M   'P 1'
#
loop_
_entity.id
_entity.type
_entity.pdbx_description
1 polymer ?
#
loop_
_entity_poly.entity_id
_entity_poly.type
_entity_poly.pdbx_seq_one_letter_code
_entity_poly.pdbx_strand_id
1 'polypeptide(L)'
;MLINGSLLRSKLIFNALIFWLFVLNIACNTHSDQKQTPGFMENSMSNFSNSASHPCFEIKLGIPEGAVFFMAEVSAGLEAEANKRWAILEDGTVLYSHNDASYYQDELPPEEVFNQNWQAKPIVQLPKEAVINFIAQIESEGFFHLPSRGSAKVEIEDGMYSYLYAKTDKYENCVKFEPEASLSKTLKAYFEESLKKHLTNRDK
;
A
#
# COMPACT_ATOMS: atom_id res chain seq x y z
N MET A 1 13.96 27.46 -54.97
CA MET A 1 14.99 27.58 -53.92
C MET A 1 14.74 28.90 -53.21
N LEU A 2 14.70 28.88 -51.87
CA LEU A 2 14.44 30.00 -50.94
C LEU A 2 13.00 30.52 -50.86
N ILE A 3 12.28 30.13 -49.81
CA ILE A 3 11.44 31.06 -49.05
C ILE A 3 11.73 30.85 -47.57
N ASN A 4 12.50 31.78 -47.02
CA ASN A 4 12.62 32.06 -45.59
C ASN A 4 11.39 32.84 -45.13
N GLY A 5 11.05 32.67 -43.85
CA GLY A 5 10.78 33.82 -43.00
C GLY A 5 9.33 34.02 -42.52
N SER A 6 9.15 33.69 -41.25
CA SER A 6 8.47 34.51 -40.24
C SER A 6 7.00 34.88 -40.48
N LEU A 7 6.12 34.20 -39.74
CA LEU A 7 4.90 34.83 -39.21
C LEU A 7 4.71 34.43 -37.75
N LEU A 8 5.19 35.34 -36.89
CA LEU A 8 4.86 35.42 -35.49
C LEU A 8 3.39 35.90 -35.34
N ARG A 9 2.71 35.23 -34.40
CA ARG A 9 1.65 35.74 -33.51
C ARG A 9 0.18 35.75 -33.96
N SER A 10 -0.60 35.29 -32.98
CA SER A 10 -1.98 35.67 -32.65
C SER A 10 -3.08 34.98 -33.43
N LYS A 11 -3.66 33.95 -32.80
CA LYS A 11 -4.96 34.01 -32.11
C LYS A 11 -5.26 32.63 -31.52
N LEU A 12 -5.45 32.52 -30.20
CA LEU A 12 -6.71 32.73 -29.50
C LEU A 12 -7.79 31.74 -29.95
N ILE A 13 -8.26 30.99 -28.94
CA ILE A 13 -9.51 30.22 -28.90
C ILE A 13 -9.36 28.84 -29.56
N PHE A 14 -9.32 27.79 -28.74
CA PHE A 14 -10.21 26.62 -28.85
C PHE A 14 -9.80 25.53 -27.81
N ASN A 15 -10.72 25.29 -26.87
CA ASN A 15 -10.98 24.03 -26.17
C ASN A 15 -9.93 23.36 -25.26
N ALA A 16 -10.14 23.52 -23.95
CA ALA A 16 -10.20 22.46 -22.93
C ALA A 16 -10.59 23.15 -21.60
N LEU A 17 -11.86 23.50 -21.33
CA LEU A 17 -12.99 22.63 -20.99
C LEU A 17 -12.60 21.36 -20.23
N ILE A 18 -13.12 21.29 -19.00
CA ILE A 18 -13.15 20.16 -18.05
C ILE A 18 -11.96 20.07 -17.10
N PHE A 19 -11.70 21.16 -16.38
CA PHE A 19 -11.14 21.13 -15.02
C PHE A 19 -11.73 22.36 -14.32
N TRP A 20 -12.28 22.21 -13.11
CA TRP A 20 -12.98 23.23 -12.29
C TRP A 20 -14.51 23.21 -12.28
N LEU A 21 -15.10 22.08 -11.88
CA LEU A 21 -16.36 22.05 -11.14
C LEU A 21 -16.17 21.08 -9.96
N PHE A 22 -16.70 21.44 -8.78
CA PHE A 22 -16.55 20.82 -7.45
C PHE A 22 -15.43 21.32 -6.54
N VAL A 23 -15.42 22.63 -6.28
CA VAL A 23 -15.18 23.14 -4.92
C VAL A 23 -16.46 23.84 -4.49
N LEU A 24 -17.40 23.08 -3.92
CA LEU A 24 -18.63 23.65 -3.36
C LEU A 24 -18.39 23.95 -1.88
N ASN A 25 -18.38 25.25 -1.59
CA ASN A 25 -18.66 25.83 -0.29
C ASN A 25 -19.95 25.23 0.30
N ILE A 26 -19.88 24.63 1.49
CA ILE A 26 -20.99 24.65 2.46
C ILE A 26 -20.39 24.87 3.84
N ALA A 27 -20.48 26.11 4.31
CA ALA A 27 -20.54 26.44 5.72
C ALA A 27 -21.95 26.96 5.99
N CYS A 28 -22.75 26.25 6.79
CA CYS A 28 -23.58 26.85 7.85
C CYS A 28 -24.38 25.80 8.64
N ASN A 29 -24.16 25.83 9.96
CA ASN A 29 -25.08 25.57 11.07
C ASN A 29 -26.01 24.36 11.05
N THR A 30 -25.75 23.43 11.98
CA THR A 30 -26.81 22.86 12.83
C THR A 30 -26.33 22.73 14.26
N HIS A 31 -27.06 23.39 15.18
CA HIS A 31 -27.15 23.03 16.58
C HIS A 31 -27.67 21.59 16.66
N SER A 32 -26.99 20.71 17.39
CA SER A 32 -27.54 19.41 17.74
C SER A 32 -27.22 19.11 19.21
N ASP A 33 -28.30 18.98 19.97
CA ASP A 33 -28.32 18.54 21.36
C ASP A 33 -27.53 17.23 21.54
N GLN A 34 -26.65 17.22 22.54
CA GLN A 34 -25.99 16.00 23.00
C GLN A 34 -27.04 15.02 23.56
N LYS A 35 -27.44 14.05 22.75
CA LYS A 35 -27.88 12.74 23.24
C LYS A 35 -26.69 11.79 23.24
N GLN A 36 -26.34 11.30 24.42
CA GLN A 36 -25.36 10.23 24.64
C GLN A 36 -25.63 9.05 23.71
N THR A 37 -24.72 8.83 22.76
CA THR A 37 -24.55 7.56 22.08
C THR A 37 -23.71 6.61 22.94
N PRO A 38 -24.02 5.30 22.96
CA PRO A 38 -23.28 4.30 23.71
C PRO A 38 -21.85 4.16 23.17
N GLY A 39 -20.92 3.91 24.10
CA GLY A 39 -19.48 4.05 23.89
C GLY A 39 -18.96 3.38 22.62
N PHE A 40 -18.48 4.22 21.71
CA PHE A 40 -17.46 3.84 20.75
C PHE A 40 -16.22 3.50 21.57
N MET A 41 -15.86 2.22 21.62
CA MET A 41 -14.54 1.82 22.11
C MET A 41 -13.51 2.52 21.21
N GLU A 42 -12.83 3.52 21.76
CA GLU A 42 -11.49 3.89 21.32
C GLU A 42 -10.63 2.63 21.50
N ASN A 43 -10.64 1.76 20.48
CA ASN A 43 -9.54 0.85 20.29
C ASN A 43 -8.32 1.74 20.11
N SER A 44 -7.57 1.88 21.21
CA SER A 44 -6.21 2.36 21.25
C SER A 44 -5.45 1.64 20.13
N MET A 45 -5.39 2.28 18.96
CA MET A 45 -4.45 1.95 17.91
C MET A 45 -3.09 2.34 18.47
N SER A 46 -2.55 1.45 19.30
CA SER A 46 -1.17 1.47 19.71
C SER A 46 -0.34 1.75 18.47
N ASN A 47 0.45 2.83 18.53
CA ASN A 47 1.45 3.16 17.54
C ASN A 47 2.18 1.88 17.13
N PHE A 48 1.87 1.34 15.94
CA PHE A 48 2.60 0.21 15.39
C PHE A 48 4.02 0.70 15.17
N SER A 49 4.91 0.37 16.11
CA SER A 49 6.30 0.74 16.03
C SER A 49 6.91 0.06 14.80
N ASN A 50 7.41 0.85 13.85
CA ASN A 50 8.23 0.34 12.73
C ASN A 50 9.54 -0.33 13.21
N SER A 51 9.84 -0.33 14.51
CA SER A 51 11.21 -0.57 14.99
C SER A 51 11.62 -2.03 15.12
N ALA A 52 10.73 -2.99 14.91
CA ALA A 52 11.09 -4.41 15.00
C ALA A 52 11.35 -4.98 13.60
N SER A 53 12.59 -5.41 13.36
CA SER A 53 12.90 -6.33 12.26
C SER A 53 12.09 -7.61 12.49
N HIS A 54 11.13 -7.89 11.60
CA HIS A 54 10.48 -9.20 11.63
C HIS A 54 11.53 -10.24 11.23
N PRO A 55 11.63 -11.41 11.89
CA PRO A 55 12.61 -12.44 11.53
C PRO A 55 12.52 -12.94 10.07
N CYS A 56 11.49 -12.51 9.32
CA CYS A 56 11.31 -12.87 7.92
C CYS A 56 12.15 -12.05 6.95
N PHE A 57 12.42 -10.79 7.28
CA PHE A 57 13.21 -9.90 6.45
C PHE A 57 14.25 -9.21 7.31
N GLU A 58 15.49 -9.18 6.82
CA GLU A 58 16.58 -8.49 7.53
C GLU A 58 16.44 -6.96 7.46
N ILE A 59 15.54 -6.47 6.59
CA ILE A 59 15.17 -5.06 6.45
C ILE A 59 13.91 -4.73 7.27
N LYS A 60 13.82 -3.52 7.80
CA LYS A 60 12.68 -3.03 8.60
C LYS A 60 11.53 -2.61 7.70
N LEU A 61 10.72 -3.58 7.30
CA LEU A 61 9.46 -3.32 6.56
C LEU A 61 8.29 -2.94 7.48
N GLY A 62 8.45 -3.20 8.78
CA GLY A 62 7.42 -2.96 9.80
C GLY A 62 6.22 -3.89 9.62
N ILE A 63 6.40 -5.20 9.45
CA ILE A 63 5.26 -6.12 9.36
C ILE A 63 4.45 -6.02 10.68
N PRO A 64 3.15 -5.69 10.66
CA PRO A 64 2.35 -5.58 11.87
C PRO A 64 2.25 -6.92 12.60
N GLU A 65 2.18 -6.87 13.93
CA GLU A 65 1.86 -8.05 14.72
C GLU A 65 0.47 -8.59 14.34
N GLY A 66 0.35 -9.91 14.22
CA GLY A 66 -0.90 -10.56 13.80
C GLY A 66 -1.22 -10.40 12.31
N ALA A 67 -0.27 -9.98 11.46
CA ALA A 67 -0.45 -10.05 10.02
C ALA A 67 -0.53 -11.52 9.56
N VAL A 68 -1.53 -11.84 8.73
CA VAL A 68 -1.62 -13.12 7.99
C VAL A 68 -1.11 -12.97 6.56
N PHE A 69 -1.09 -11.74 6.06
CA PHE A 69 -0.50 -11.37 4.79
C PHE A 69 0.10 -9.98 4.91
N PHE A 70 1.26 -9.78 4.28
CA PHE A 70 1.89 -8.49 4.12
C PHE A 70 2.54 -8.40 2.74
N MET A 71 2.45 -7.23 2.13
CA MET A 71 3.11 -6.91 0.87
C MET A 71 3.70 -5.52 0.97
N ALA A 72 4.99 -5.38 0.67
CA ALA A 72 5.61 -4.09 0.42
C ALA A 72 6.15 -4.02 -1.00
N GLU A 73 5.94 -2.88 -1.63
CA GLU A 73 6.56 -2.49 -2.89
C GLU A 73 7.60 -1.43 -2.59
N VAL A 74 8.84 -1.69 -2.99
CA VAL A 74 9.97 -0.79 -2.76
C VAL A 74 10.60 -0.48 -4.11
N SER A 75 10.63 0.80 -4.45
CA SER A 75 11.12 1.31 -5.73
C SER A 75 12.55 1.81 -5.60
N ALA A 76 13.32 1.71 -6.69
CA ALA A 76 14.60 2.41 -6.85
C ALA A 76 14.41 3.94 -6.97
N GLY A 77 13.19 4.38 -7.30
CA GLY A 77 12.86 5.77 -7.58
C GLY A 77 12.67 6.62 -6.32
N LEU A 78 13.02 7.91 -6.45
CA LEU A 78 13.02 8.90 -5.36
C LEU A 78 11.69 9.67 -5.23
N GLU A 79 10.58 9.08 -5.66
CA GLU A 79 9.28 9.77 -5.72
C GLU A 79 8.51 9.63 -4.40
N ALA A 80 7.69 10.63 -4.07
CA ALA A 80 6.65 10.46 -3.06
C ALA A 80 5.72 9.31 -3.49
N GLU A 81 5.19 8.55 -2.53
CA GLU A 81 4.39 7.34 -2.79
C GLU A 81 5.11 6.20 -3.54
N ALA A 82 6.42 6.31 -3.82
CA ALA A 82 7.16 5.28 -4.56
C ALA A 82 7.16 3.93 -3.84
N ASN A 83 7.25 3.98 -2.51
CA ASN A 83 7.13 2.79 -1.68
C ASN A 83 5.75 2.70 -1.06
N LYS A 84 5.21 1.49 -1.06
CA LYS A 84 3.87 1.19 -0.58
C LYS A 84 3.90 -0.09 0.23
N ARG A 85 3.02 -0.20 1.21
CA ARG A 85 2.84 -1.42 1.99
C ARG A 85 1.40 -1.63 2.40
N TRP A 86 1.04 -2.89 2.41
CA TRP A 86 -0.28 -3.39 2.79
C TRP A 86 -0.12 -4.55 3.76
N ALA A 87 -1.07 -4.69 4.67
CA ALA A 87 -1.18 -5.84 5.54
C ALA A 87 -2.63 -6.25 5.69
N ILE A 88 -2.87 -7.56 5.85
CA ILE A 88 -4.14 -8.11 6.33
C ILE A 88 -3.84 -8.75 7.69
N LEU A 89 -4.54 -8.30 8.72
CA LEU A 89 -4.44 -8.88 10.06
C LEU A 89 -5.32 -10.14 10.20
N GLU A 90 -5.10 -10.94 11.23
CA GLU A 90 -5.86 -12.17 11.53
C GLU A 90 -7.38 -11.95 11.63
N ASP A 91 -7.82 -10.75 12.05
CA ASP A 91 -9.23 -10.37 12.12
C ASP A 91 -9.82 -9.91 10.77
N GLY A 92 -8.99 -9.80 9.72
CA GLY A 92 -9.34 -9.30 8.40
C GLY A 92 -9.16 -7.79 8.20
N THR A 93 -8.61 -7.07 9.18
CA THR A 93 -8.31 -5.65 9.07
C THR A 93 -7.26 -5.44 8.00
N VAL A 94 -7.55 -4.58 7.02
CA VAL A 94 -6.58 -4.21 5.98
C VAL A 94 -5.96 -2.87 6.30
N LEU A 95 -4.64 -2.86 6.41
CA LEU A 95 -3.82 -1.67 6.60
C LEU A 95 -3.14 -1.27 5.29
N TYR A 96 -2.94 0.02 5.11
CA TYR A 96 -2.19 0.60 3.99
C TYR A 96 -1.32 1.76 4.48
N SER A 97 -0.13 1.89 3.91
CA SER A 97 0.78 2.99 4.13
C SER A 97 1.69 3.14 2.91
N HIS A 98 2.17 4.35 2.65
CA HIS A 98 3.15 4.64 1.58
C HIS A 98 4.28 5.50 2.13
N ASN A 99 5.11 6.13 1.30
CA ASN A 99 5.96 7.25 1.73
C ASN A 99 5.26 8.58 1.45
N ASP A 100 5.30 9.53 2.39
CA ASP A 100 4.64 10.85 2.27
C ASP A 100 5.52 11.90 1.59
N ALA A 101 6.83 11.67 1.59
CA ALA A 101 7.81 12.51 0.94
C ALA A 101 8.75 11.65 0.08
N SER A 102 9.32 12.27 -0.95
CA SER A 102 10.55 11.77 -1.57
C SER A 102 11.59 11.50 -0.48
N TYR A 103 12.28 10.38 -0.58
CA TYR A 103 13.38 10.04 0.33
C TYR A 103 14.58 9.64 -0.51
N TYR A 104 15.76 10.04 -0.07
CA TYR A 104 17.01 9.51 -0.61
C TYR A 104 17.35 8.26 0.16
N GLN A 105 17.64 7.18 -0.55
CA GLN A 105 18.04 5.91 0.08
C GLN A 105 19.28 6.09 0.98
N ASP A 106 20.17 7.03 0.63
CA ASP A 106 21.36 7.37 1.41
C ASP A 106 21.07 8.19 2.68
N GLU A 107 19.86 8.75 2.82
CA GLU A 107 19.43 9.52 4.00
C GLU A 107 18.73 8.67 5.05
N LEU A 108 18.30 7.46 4.69
CA LEU A 108 17.75 6.49 5.64
C LEU A 108 18.85 5.53 6.10
N PRO A 109 18.75 4.97 7.32
CA PRO A 109 19.50 3.77 7.68
C PRO A 109 19.32 2.71 6.58
N PRO A 110 20.37 1.96 6.20
CA PRO A 110 20.31 1.01 5.07
C PRO A 110 19.25 -0.09 5.22
N GLU A 111 18.77 -0.30 6.45
CA GLU A 111 17.69 -1.22 6.79
C GLU A 111 16.28 -0.60 6.75
N GLU A 112 16.14 0.70 6.48
CA GLU A 112 14.85 1.42 6.46
C GLU A 112 14.50 1.91 5.06
N VAL A 113 13.29 1.56 4.62
CA VAL A 113 12.76 1.94 3.28
C VAL A 113 11.48 2.75 3.36
N PHE A 114 10.88 2.85 4.55
CA PHE A 114 9.68 3.65 4.78
C PHE A 114 10.02 4.83 5.68
N ASN A 115 9.75 6.05 5.20
CA ASN A 115 10.02 7.28 5.96
C ASN A 115 8.92 7.64 6.96
N GLN A 116 7.94 6.75 7.14
CA GLN A 116 6.88 6.92 8.11
C GLN A 116 6.44 5.61 8.75
N ASN A 117 5.92 5.71 9.98
CA ASN A 117 5.21 4.63 10.65
C ASN A 117 3.92 4.30 9.90
N TRP A 118 3.31 3.15 10.23
CA TRP A 118 1.99 2.85 9.70
C TRP A 118 1.03 3.98 10.08
N GLN A 119 0.57 4.73 9.08
CA GLN A 119 -0.59 5.60 9.24
C GLN A 119 -1.85 4.71 9.24
N ALA A 120 -1.99 3.88 10.27
CA ALA A 120 -2.90 2.74 10.31
C ALA A 120 -4.37 3.12 10.52
N LYS A 121 -4.98 3.88 9.61
CA LYS A 121 -6.44 3.83 9.48
C LYS A 121 -6.80 2.62 8.61
N PRO A 122 -7.59 1.66 9.12
CA PRO A 122 -8.06 0.53 8.35
C PRO A 122 -8.76 1.02 7.09
N ILE A 123 -8.29 0.57 5.93
CA ILE A 123 -8.91 0.94 4.66
C ILE A 123 -10.17 0.11 4.40
N VAL A 124 -10.19 -1.14 4.87
CA VAL A 124 -11.35 -2.04 4.80
C VAL A 124 -11.24 -3.15 5.85
N GLN A 125 -12.39 -3.71 6.24
CA GLN A 125 -12.46 -4.97 6.99
C GLN A 125 -12.90 -6.07 6.02
N LEU A 126 -12.07 -7.10 5.84
CA LEU A 126 -12.46 -8.27 5.07
C LEU A 126 -13.21 -9.26 5.97
N PRO A 127 -14.28 -9.91 5.47
CA PRO A 127 -14.88 -11.02 6.19
C PRO A 127 -13.88 -12.17 6.30
N LYS A 128 -13.94 -12.93 7.39
CA LYS A 128 -13.01 -14.05 7.67
C LYS A 128 -12.90 -15.03 6.51
N GLU A 129 -14.02 -15.33 5.84
CA GLU A 129 -14.06 -16.21 4.67
C GLU A 129 -13.23 -15.68 3.49
N ALA A 130 -13.25 -14.35 3.26
CA ALA A 130 -12.44 -13.74 2.20
C ALA A 130 -10.94 -13.84 2.52
N VAL A 131 -10.55 -13.68 3.79
CA VAL A 131 -9.17 -13.87 4.23
C VAL A 131 -8.73 -15.31 4.01
N ILE A 132 -9.54 -16.29 4.44
CA ILE A 132 -9.26 -17.73 4.25
C ILE A 132 -9.09 -18.06 2.77
N ASN A 133 -10.02 -17.62 1.91
CA ASN A 133 -9.97 -17.87 0.48
C ASN A 133 -8.74 -17.23 -0.18
N PHE A 134 -8.37 -16.02 0.26
CA PHE A 134 -7.18 -15.34 -0.24
C PHE A 134 -5.90 -16.09 0.13
N ILE A 135 -5.75 -16.52 1.39
CA ILE A 135 -4.58 -17.29 1.82
C ILE A 135 -4.52 -18.66 1.13
N ALA A 136 -5.66 -19.33 0.93
CA ALA A 136 -5.72 -20.58 0.17
C ALA A 136 -5.29 -20.39 -1.29
N GLN A 137 -5.62 -19.24 -1.90
CA GLN A 137 -5.14 -18.90 -3.24
C GLN A 137 -3.61 -18.74 -3.25
N ILE A 138 -3.04 -18.02 -2.28
CA ILE A 138 -1.57 -17.88 -2.12
C ILE A 138 -0.90 -19.26 -2.00
N GLU A 139 -1.49 -20.16 -1.22
CA GLU A 139 -1.01 -21.54 -1.08
C GLU A 139 -1.05 -22.30 -2.40
N SER A 140 -2.13 -22.17 -3.17
CA SER A 140 -2.28 -22.85 -4.47
C SER A 140 -1.27 -22.41 -5.53
N GLU A 141 -0.79 -21.16 -5.45
CA GLU A 141 0.28 -20.63 -6.30
C GLU A 141 1.68 -21.12 -5.87
N GLY A 142 1.77 -21.93 -4.80
CA GLY A 142 3.02 -22.53 -4.33
C GLY A 142 3.91 -21.57 -3.53
N PHE A 143 3.38 -20.42 -3.09
CA PHE A 143 4.17 -19.42 -2.36
C PHE A 143 4.88 -19.99 -1.12
N PHE A 144 4.20 -20.84 -0.34
CA PHE A 144 4.78 -21.44 0.87
C PHE A 144 5.89 -22.48 0.60
N HIS A 145 6.07 -22.91 -0.65
CA HIS A 145 7.13 -23.85 -1.04
C HIS A 145 8.35 -23.15 -1.65
N LEU A 146 8.29 -21.83 -1.81
CA LEU A 146 9.43 -21.04 -2.29
C LEU A 146 10.52 -20.98 -1.23
N PRO A 147 11.80 -20.96 -1.64
CA PRO A 147 12.88 -20.71 -0.69
C PRO A 147 12.70 -19.32 -0.07
N SER A 148 12.66 -19.25 1.26
CA SER A 148 12.62 -17.98 1.96
C SER A 148 13.86 -17.17 1.60
N ARG A 149 13.66 -15.91 1.18
CA ARG A 149 14.74 -15.00 0.78
C ARG A 149 14.64 -13.71 1.58
N GLY A 150 15.24 -13.70 2.76
CA GLY A 150 15.61 -12.47 3.46
C GLY A 150 16.93 -11.97 2.88
N SER A 151 16.95 -10.78 2.28
CA SER A 151 18.20 -10.11 1.94
C SER A 151 18.55 -9.15 3.07
N ALA A 152 19.81 -9.20 3.53
CA ALA A 152 20.43 -8.27 4.49
C ALA A 152 20.40 -6.81 4.05
N LYS A 153 20.33 -6.57 2.75
CA LYS A 153 20.44 -5.25 2.17
C LYS A 153 19.31 -4.95 1.22
N VAL A 154 18.85 -3.71 1.29
CA VAL A 154 18.03 -3.06 0.27
C VAL A 154 18.96 -2.68 -0.88
N GLU A 155 19.47 -3.66 -1.62
CA GLU A 155 20.05 -3.38 -2.93
C GLU A 155 18.90 -3.44 -3.94
N ILE A 156 18.49 -2.25 -4.38
CA ILE A 156 17.47 -2.05 -5.40
C ILE A 156 18.18 -1.32 -6.54
N GLU A 157 18.52 -2.07 -7.59
CA GLU A 157 19.27 -1.54 -8.73
C GLU A 157 18.35 -0.77 -9.68
N ASP A 158 17.18 -1.32 -9.97
CA ASP A 158 16.14 -0.73 -10.80
C ASP A 158 14.74 -1.30 -10.49
N GLY A 159 13.71 -0.65 -11.03
CA GLY A 159 12.33 -1.14 -10.95
C GLY A 159 11.72 -1.13 -9.55
N MET A 160 10.76 -2.04 -9.34
CA MET A 160 9.97 -2.17 -8.12
C MET A 160 10.06 -3.59 -7.60
N TYR A 161 10.71 -3.76 -6.46
CA TYR A 161 10.81 -5.03 -5.78
C TYR A 161 9.58 -5.24 -4.89
N SER A 162 9.14 -6.48 -4.77
CA SER A 162 8.03 -6.83 -3.89
C SER A 162 8.49 -7.74 -2.76
N TYR A 163 8.21 -7.35 -1.53
CA TYR A 163 8.47 -8.13 -0.33
C TYR A 163 7.15 -8.69 0.17
N LEU A 164 6.97 -10.00 0.04
CA LEU A 164 5.72 -10.66 0.39
C LEU A 164 5.94 -11.54 1.62
N TYR A 165 5.01 -11.48 2.55
CA TYR A 165 4.91 -12.34 3.71
C TYR A 165 3.51 -12.93 3.77
N ALA A 166 3.41 -14.21 4.09
CA ALA A 166 2.13 -14.84 4.37
C ALA A 166 2.28 -15.89 5.48
N LYS A 167 1.21 -16.09 6.22
CA LYS A 167 1.13 -17.05 7.32
C LYS A 167 -0.22 -17.78 7.32
N THR A 168 -0.16 -19.05 7.66
CA THR A 168 -1.26 -19.94 8.01
C THR A 168 -0.95 -20.58 9.36
N ASP A 169 -1.85 -21.45 9.85
CA ASP A 169 -1.57 -22.26 11.04
C ASP A 169 -0.42 -23.27 10.84
N LYS A 170 -0.04 -23.57 9.60
CA LYS A 170 0.95 -24.62 9.26
C LYS A 170 2.23 -24.08 8.62
N TYR A 171 2.12 -22.97 7.91
CA TYR A 171 3.17 -22.42 7.07
C TYR A 171 3.32 -20.94 7.32
N GLU A 172 4.57 -20.48 7.27
CA GLU A 172 4.94 -19.09 7.28
C GLU A 172 6.06 -18.94 6.25
N ASN A 173 5.94 -17.99 5.33
CA ASN A 173 7.00 -17.74 4.35
C ASN A 173 7.10 -16.26 3.99
N CYS A 174 8.30 -15.87 3.60
CA CYS A 174 8.62 -14.54 3.10
C CYS A 174 9.58 -14.61 1.93
N VAL A 175 9.27 -13.82 0.91
CA VAL A 175 10.02 -13.81 -0.34
C VAL A 175 10.19 -12.38 -0.81
N LYS A 176 11.44 -12.00 -1.09
CA LYS A 176 11.77 -10.86 -1.95
C LYS A 176 11.65 -11.30 -3.42
N PHE A 177 10.79 -10.64 -4.16
CA PHE A 177 10.66 -10.79 -5.61
C PHE A 177 11.37 -9.65 -6.33
N GLU A 178 12.12 -10.04 -7.36
CA GLU A 178 12.68 -9.12 -8.36
C GLU A 178 11.56 -8.37 -9.12
N PRO A 179 11.87 -7.23 -9.73
CA PRO A 179 10.95 -6.53 -10.61
C PRO A 179 10.34 -7.46 -11.65
N GLU A 180 9.07 -7.24 -11.94
CA GLU A 180 8.32 -7.96 -12.97
C GLU A 180 8.13 -9.47 -12.75
N ALA A 181 8.52 -10.03 -11.60
CA ALA A 181 8.35 -11.45 -11.29
C ALA A 181 6.87 -11.87 -11.42
N SER A 182 6.61 -12.88 -12.27
CA SER A 182 5.24 -13.29 -12.63
C SER A 182 4.38 -13.63 -11.42
N LEU A 183 4.94 -14.36 -10.46
CA LEU A 183 4.20 -14.76 -9.26
C LEU A 183 3.86 -13.55 -8.38
N SER A 184 4.78 -12.59 -8.22
CA SER A 184 4.49 -11.35 -7.48
C SER A 184 3.28 -10.61 -8.07
N LYS A 185 3.27 -10.46 -9.41
CA LYS A 185 2.15 -9.83 -10.14
C LYS A 185 0.83 -10.57 -9.94
N THR A 186 0.86 -11.91 -10.02
CA THR A 186 -0.32 -12.75 -9.79
C THR A 186 -0.88 -12.55 -8.38
N LEU A 187 -0.03 -12.63 -7.36
CA LEU A 187 -0.44 -12.46 -5.96
C LEU A 187 -0.96 -11.04 -5.68
N LYS A 188 -0.32 -10.02 -6.25
CA LYS A 188 -0.81 -8.63 -6.19
C LYS A 188 -2.19 -8.49 -6.84
N ALA A 189 -2.39 -9.07 -8.03
CA ALA A 189 -3.69 -9.03 -8.71
C ALA A 189 -4.80 -9.67 -7.87
N TYR A 190 -4.51 -10.81 -7.21
CA TYR A 190 -5.47 -11.44 -6.30
C TYR A 190 -5.78 -10.57 -5.08
N PHE A 191 -4.77 -9.93 -4.50
CA PHE A 191 -4.95 -9.01 -3.39
C PHE A 191 -5.84 -7.82 -3.80
N GLU A 192 -5.54 -7.17 -4.92
CA GLU A 192 -6.30 -6.04 -5.44
C GLU A 192 -7.75 -6.41 -5.78
N GLU A 193 -7.97 -7.59 -6.38
CA GLU A 193 -9.31 -8.11 -6.66
C GLU A 193 -10.11 -8.33 -5.36
N SER A 194 -9.47 -8.92 -4.34
CA SER A 194 -10.08 -9.12 -3.02
C SER A 194 -10.50 -7.80 -2.38
N LEU A 195 -9.61 -6.80 -2.41
CA LEU A 195 -9.91 -5.46 -1.89
C LEU A 195 -11.04 -4.79 -2.66
N LYS A 196 -10.98 -4.80 -4.00
CA LYS A 196 -11.97 -4.13 -4.84
C LYS A 196 -13.39 -4.63 -4.57
N LYS A 197 -13.57 -5.94 -4.40
CA LYS A 197 -14.88 -6.55 -4.07
C LYS A 197 -15.49 -6.02 -2.78
N HIS A 198 -14.68 -5.58 -1.83
CA HIS A 198 -15.12 -5.14 -0.50
C HIS A 198 -15.13 -3.62 -0.34
N LEU A 199 -14.30 -2.89 -1.08
CA LEU A 199 -14.32 -1.42 -1.09
C LEU A 199 -15.58 -0.87 -1.77
N THR A 200 -16.08 -1.49 -2.84
CA THR A 200 -17.27 -1.00 -3.57
C THR A 200 -18.60 -1.19 -2.83
N ASN A 201 -18.61 -1.97 -1.74
CA ASN A 201 -19.83 -2.26 -0.98
C ASN A 201 -20.06 -1.29 0.20
N ARG A 202 -19.18 -0.29 0.40
CA ARG A 202 -19.34 0.70 1.47
C ARG A 202 -20.27 1.87 1.13
N ASP A 203 -20.56 2.08 -0.16
CA ASP A 203 -21.37 3.21 -0.66
C ASP A 203 -22.83 2.85 -0.97
N LYS A 204 -23.32 1.69 -0.50
CA LYS A 204 -24.73 1.26 -0.64
C LYS A 204 -25.33 0.98 0.73
#